data_AF-A0A2H6NIU8-F1
#
_entry.id   AF-A0A2H6NIU8-F1
#
_cell.length_a   1.000
_cell.length_b   1.000
_cell.length_c   1.000
_cell.angle_alpha   90.00
_cell.angle_beta   90.00
_cell.angle_gamma   90.00
#
_symmetry.space_group_name_H-M   'P 1'
#
loop_
_entity.id
_entity.type
_entity.pdbx_description
1 polymer ?
#
loop_
_entity_poly.entity_id
_entity_poly.type
_entity_poly.pdbx_seq_one_letter_code
_entity_poly.pdbx_strand_id
1 'polypeptide(L)'
;VRRQFWWPHMRADVDKYVKSCDTCAMSKDRIGKPIGPLQTVSEPVQPWQEIAMDFIVDLPNSQGHTVIWTVIDMFSKQAHFIPCKGLPSAKQLAILFTKHIYRLHGAPTRIISDRGVQFTAQFWRSFLAILGTTQGLSSAYHPCTNGAAERANALIERYLRAYTSLQQKKWVEFVPFAEYAYNNTIHSSTGHSPFFIIYGKEFNPLPNLIPNLLEGTLKSSIQAWSTDAKNCWNSVRKALAQTSDRVKAQVDKKRILTNTYTVGDKVLLSTKHIKMECSHKKLGPRYIGPFVIKEIINPVTVKLELPHWVGKIHPVFHVNLLKNIYIPGARIRTN
;
A
#
# COMPACT_ATOMS: atom_id res chain seq x y z
N VAL A 1 -16.17 -44.61 7.40
CA VAL A 1 -16.70 -44.61 8.79
C VAL A 1 -18.21 -44.86 8.81
N ARG A 2 -19.09 -43.90 8.46
CA ARG A 2 -20.56 -44.07 8.57
C ARG A 2 -21.17 -45.26 7.82
N ARG A 3 -20.54 -45.76 6.75
CA ARG A 3 -20.99 -46.95 6.01
C ARG A 3 -20.82 -48.27 6.78
N GLN A 4 -19.97 -48.29 7.81
CA GLN A 4 -19.55 -49.53 8.51
C GLN A 4 -19.59 -49.42 10.04
N PHE A 5 -19.59 -48.19 10.60
CA PHE A 5 -19.51 -47.96 12.05
C PHE A 5 -20.40 -46.80 12.48
N TRP A 6 -20.85 -46.84 13.74
CA TRP A 6 -21.58 -45.77 14.42
C TRP A 6 -21.21 -45.72 15.91
N TRP A 7 -21.06 -44.52 16.45
CA TRP A 7 -20.93 -44.27 17.89
C TRP A 7 -21.39 -42.83 18.24
N PRO A 8 -21.76 -42.55 19.51
CA PRO A 8 -22.11 -41.20 19.95
C PRO A 8 -20.97 -40.20 19.68
N HIS A 9 -21.30 -38.99 19.21
CA HIS A 9 -20.32 -37.94 18.88
C HIS A 9 -19.28 -38.30 17.78
N MET A 10 -19.51 -39.32 16.96
CA MET A 10 -18.62 -39.75 15.86
C MET A 10 -18.07 -38.61 15.00
N ARG A 11 -18.90 -37.61 14.66
CA ARG A 11 -18.43 -36.45 13.89
C ARG A 11 -17.41 -35.61 14.66
N ALA A 12 -17.64 -35.38 15.95
CA ALA A 12 -16.73 -34.62 16.80
C ALA A 12 -15.38 -35.34 16.97
N ASP A 13 -15.40 -36.67 17.10
CA ASP A 13 -14.17 -37.46 17.19
C ASP A 13 -13.37 -37.46 15.90
N VAL A 14 -14.04 -37.60 14.76
CA VAL A 14 -13.40 -37.47 13.44
C VAL A 14 -12.84 -36.05 13.25
N ASP A 15 -13.59 -35.01 13.61
CA ASP A 15 -13.11 -33.63 13.54
C ASP A 15 -11.90 -33.40 14.47
N LYS A 16 -11.90 -33.98 15.67
CA LYS A 16 -10.78 -33.94 16.62
C LYS A 16 -9.53 -34.64 16.07
N TYR A 17 -9.71 -35.81 15.44
CA TYR A 17 -8.64 -36.53 14.78
C TYR A 17 -8.06 -35.72 13.60
N VAL A 18 -8.91 -35.21 12.71
CA VAL A 18 -8.46 -34.43 11.55
C VAL A 18 -7.76 -33.13 11.98
N LYS A 19 -8.19 -32.50 13.09
CA LYS A 19 -7.53 -31.30 13.64
C LYS A 19 -6.16 -31.60 14.26
N SER A 20 -5.98 -32.77 14.89
CA SER A 20 -4.71 -33.20 15.49
C SER A 20 -3.74 -33.86 14.48
N CYS A 21 -4.20 -34.20 13.29
CA CYS A 21 -3.36 -34.78 12.24
C CYS A 21 -2.42 -33.72 11.62
N ASP A 22 -1.11 -33.85 11.87
CA ASP A 22 -0.08 -32.95 11.35
C ASP A 22 -0.09 -32.84 9.82
N THR A 23 -0.22 -33.97 9.12
CA THR A 23 -0.28 -34.00 7.65
C THR A 23 -1.46 -33.20 7.12
N CYS A 24 -2.63 -33.31 7.76
CA CYS A 24 -3.80 -32.51 7.40
C CYS A 24 -3.60 -31.02 7.74
N ALA A 25 -2.98 -30.73 8.89
CA ALA A 25 -2.73 -29.36 9.32
C ALA A 25 -1.74 -28.63 8.40
N MET A 26 -0.68 -29.30 7.93
CA MET A 26 0.33 -28.74 7.04
C MET A 26 -0.13 -28.62 5.59
N SER A 27 -1.05 -29.48 5.14
CA SER A 27 -1.48 -29.52 3.73
C SER A 27 -2.66 -28.59 3.42
N LYS A 28 -3.53 -28.32 4.41
CA LYS A 28 -4.76 -27.54 4.21
C LYS A 28 -4.55 -26.05 4.45
N ASP A 29 -5.01 -25.24 3.51
CA ASP A 29 -5.09 -23.79 3.66
C ASP A 29 -5.99 -23.39 4.85
N ARG A 30 -5.68 -22.24 5.45
CA ARG A 30 -6.55 -21.66 6.47
C ARG A 30 -7.85 -21.15 5.81
N ILE A 31 -8.98 -21.62 6.32
CA ILE A 31 -10.31 -21.20 5.89
C ILE A 31 -10.82 -20.12 6.85
N GLY A 32 -11.34 -19.01 6.32
CA GLY A 32 -11.99 -17.94 7.11
C GLY A 32 -11.45 -16.54 6.84
N LYS A 33 -11.95 -15.57 7.61
CA LYS A 33 -11.57 -14.16 7.52
C LYS A 33 -10.10 -13.95 7.93
N PRO A 34 -9.37 -13.00 7.32
CA PRO A 34 -8.03 -12.59 7.77
C PRO A 34 -8.02 -12.20 9.27
N ILE A 35 -6.96 -12.53 10.00
CA ILE A 35 -6.74 -12.17 11.40
C ILE A 35 -6.01 -10.83 11.47
N GLY A 36 -6.39 -10.05 12.49
CA GLY A 36 -5.73 -8.83 12.87
C GLY A 36 -6.39 -7.60 12.25
N PRO A 37 -6.52 -6.50 13.01
CA PRO A 37 -7.05 -5.24 12.48
C PRO A 37 -6.19 -4.70 11.33
N LEU A 38 -6.75 -3.85 10.49
CA LEU A 38 -5.97 -3.07 9.55
C LEU A 38 -5.03 -2.15 10.35
N GLN A 39 -3.71 -2.34 10.17
CA GLN A 39 -2.73 -1.38 10.64
C GLN A 39 -2.71 -0.21 9.66
N THR A 40 -3.17 0.93 10.13
CA THR A 40 -3.05 2.21 9.45
C THR A 40 -1.62 2.70 9.64
N VAL A 41 -0.99 3.15 8.56
CA VAL A 41 0.31 3.81 8.68
C VAL A 41 0.07 5.25 9.14
N SER A 42 0.97 5.80 9.96
CA SER A 42 0.90 7.21 10.37
C SER A 42 0.76 8.10 9.15
N GLU A 43 -0.21 9.00 9.17
CA GLU A 43 -0.45 9.91 8.06
C GLU A 43 0.62 10.99 8.00
N PRO A 44 0.99 11.46 6.80
CA PRO A 44 1.87 12.62 6.67
C PRO A 44 1.23 13.85 7.33
N VAL A 45 2.05 14.71 7.91
CA VAL A 45 1.59 15.90 8.63
C VAL A 45 1.73 17.20 7.84
N GLN A 46 2.48 17.15 6.74
CA GLN A 46 2.75 18.25 5.82
C GLN A 46 2.93 17.75 4.37
N PRO A 47 2.80 18.63 3.37
CA PRO A 47 3.03 18.27 1.98
C PRO A 47 4.42 17.69 1.70
N TRP A 48 4.48 16.74 0.77
CA TRP A 48 5.71 16.14 0.24
C TRP A 48 6.60 15.41 1.26
N GLN A 49 6.10 15.20 2.47
CA GLN A 49 6.77 14.40 3.49
C GLN A 49 6.77 12.90 3.13
N GLU A 50 5.63 12.40 2.66
CA GLU A 50 5.50 11.04 2.19
C GLU A 50 4.93 11.02 0.77
N ILE A 51 5.54 10.23 -0.11
CA ILE A 51 5.07 10.09 -1.49
C ILE A 51 4.80 8.64 -1.83
N ALA A 52 3.85 8.41 -2.73
CA ALA A 52 3.63 7.14 -3.39
C ALA A 52 4.09 7.22 -4.85
N MET A 53 4.72 6.16 -5.35
CA MET A 53 5.21 6.08 -6.71
C MET A 53 4.72 4.81 -7.39
N ASP A 54 4.37 4.92 -8.66
CA ASP A 54 3.93 3.78 -9.47
C ASP A 54 4.23 4.00 -10.95
N PHE A 55 4.04 2.98 -11.78
CA PHE A 55 4.17 3.06 -13.23
C PHE A 55 2.88 2.64 -13.93
N ILE A 56 2.44 3.46 -14.88
CA ILE A 56 1.45 3.07 -15.88
C ILE A 56 2.23 2.57 -17.08
N VAL A 57 2.13 1.27 -17.37
CA VAL A 57 2.85 0.60 -18.45
C VAL A 57 1.93 0.27 -19.63
N ASP A 58 2.50 -0.29 -20.69
CA ASP A 58 1.77 -0.77 -21.87
C ASP A 58 0.90 0.28 -22.57
N LEU A 59 1.32 1.56 -22.50
CA LEU A 59 0.67 2.63 -23.26
C LEU A 59 1.10 2.57 -24.73
N PRO A 60 0.21 2.96 -25.68
CA PRO A 60 0.56 3.11 -27.08
C PRO A 60 1.80 3.98 -27.26
N ASN A 61 2.67 3.69 -28.21
CA ASN A 61 3.83 4.55 -28.44
C ASN A 61 3.39 5.97 -28.85
N SER A 62 3.83 6.97 -28.09
CA SER A 62 3.63 8.39 -28.38
C SER A 62 4.95 9.13 -28.23
N GLN A 63 5.48 9.69 -29.32
CA GLN A 63 6.78 10.37 -29.35
C GLN A 63 7.93 9.53 -28.74
N GLY A 64 7.89 8.20 -28.90
CA GLY A 64 8.85 7.28 -28.30
C GLY A 64 8.63 6.92 -26.83
N HIS A 65 7.53 7.39 -26.20
CA HIS A 65 7.14 7.09 -24.82
C HIS A 65 6.05 6.01 -24.78
N THR A 66 6.17 5.10 -23.81
CA THR A 66 5.23 3.97 -23.60
C THR A 66 4.86 3.77 -22.13
N VAL A 67 5.42 4.58 -21.23
CA VAL A 67 5.22 4.46 -19.78
C VAL A 67 4.97 5.85 -19.20
N ILE A 68 4.14 5.96 -18.18
CA ILE A 68 4.06 7.15 -17.32
C ILE A 68 4.52 6.75 -15.93
N TRP A 69 5.53 7.45 -15.42
CA TRP A 69 5.90 7.36 -14.01
C TRP A 69 5.05 8.34 -13.20
N THR A 70 4.33 7.82 -12.21
CA THR A 70 3.42 8.60 -11.38
C THR A 70 4.00 8.78 -9.99
N VAL A 71 3.98 10.01 -9.49
CA VAL A 71 4.44 10.35 -8.14
C VAL A 71 3.38 11.21 -7.47
N ILE A 72 2.86 10.74 -6.34
CA ILE A 72 1.74 11.37 -5.64
C ILE A 72 2.17 11.73 -4.21
N ASP A 73 1.95 12.97 -3.81
CA ASP A 73 2.06 13.40 -2.41
C ASP A 73 0.92 12.81 -1.58
N MET A 74 1.27 12.11 -0.50
CA MET A 74 0.29 11.45 0.35
C MET A 74 -0.50 12.42 1.23
N PHE A 75 -0.05 13.67 1.40
CA PHE A 75 -0.77 14.70 2.15
C PHE A 75 -1.75 15.48 1.26
N SER A 76 -1.23 16.28 0.33
CA SER A 76 -2.03 17.17 -0.54
C SER A 76 -2.74 16.44 -1.68
N LYS A 77 -2.33 15.21 -1.98
CA LYS A 77 -2.72 14.43 -3.17
C LYS A 77 -2.18 14.99 -4.49
N GLN A 78 -1.29 15.98 -4.47
CA GLN A 78 -0.64 16.50 -5.67
C GLN A 78 0.08 15.37 -6.40
N ALA A 79 -0.09 15.31 -7.73
CA ALA A 79 0.57 14.32 -8.56
C ALA A 79 1.47 14.97 -9.61
N HIS A 80 2.54 14.24 -9.94
CA HIS A 80 3.36 14.44 -11.13
C HIS A 80 3.28 13.23 -12.03
N PHE A 81 3.09 13.46 -13.32
CA PHE A 81 2.99 12.44 -14.35
C PHE A 81 4.11 12.63 -15.37
N ILE A 82 5.11 11.75 -15.35
CA ILE A 82 6.33 11.88 -16.14
C ILE A 82 6.35 10.81 -17.25
N PRO A 83 6.18 11.19 -18.53
CA PRO A 83 6.34 10.27 -19.65
C PRO A 83 7.75 9.68 -19.71
N CYS A 84 7.83 8.37 -19.93
CA CYS A 84 9.06 7.60 -20.03
C CYS A 84 9.10 6.77 -21.32
N LYS A 85 10.27 6.64 -21.94
CA LYS A 85 10.49 5.83 -23.17
C LYS A 85 10.21 4.34 -22.98
N GLY A 86 10.22 3.90 -21.72
CA GLY A 86 9.99 2.55 -21.26
C GLY A 86 10.20 2.54 -19.74
N LEU A 87 10.16 1.36 -19.14
CA LEU A 87 10.48 1.20 -17.73
C LEU A 87 11.96 1.59 -17.49
N PRO A 88 12.25 2.61 -16.67
CA PRO A 88 13.62 3.06 -16.45
C PRO A 88 14.41 2.01 -15.63
N SER A 89 15.72 1.93 -15.83
CA SER A 89 16.62 1.29 -14.86
C SER A 89 16.60 2.07 -13.54
N ALA A 90 17.03 1.45 -12.44
CA ALA A 90 17.13 2.13 -11.14
C ALA A 90 17.99 3.41 -11.18
N LYS A 91 19.06 3.42 -12.00
CA LYS A 91 19.90 4.60 -12.21
C LYS A 91 19.17 5.71 -12.96
N GLN A 92 18.46 5.36 -14.03
CA GLN A 92 17.65 6.33 -14.79
C GLN A 92 16.51 6.88 -13.92
N LEU A 93 15.89 6.04 -13.09
CA LEU A 93 14.85 6.45 -12.14
C LEU A 93 15.38 7.48 -11.14
N ALA A 94 16.59 7.30 -10.60
CA ALA A 94 17.21 8.30 -9.72
C ALA A 94 17.41 9.65 -10.42
N ILE A 95 17.85 9.64 -11.68
CA ILE A 95 17.99 10.88 -12.47
C ILE A 95 16.62 11.55 -12.69
N LEU A 96 15.60 10.77 -13.06
CA LEU A 96 14.23 11.27 -13.22
C LEU A 96 13.71 11.85 -11.90
N PHE A 97 13.96 11.16 -10.78
CA PHE A 97 13.57 11.61 -9.45
C PHE A 97 14.21 12.95 -9.10
N THR A 98 15.52 13.10 -9.30
CA THR A 98 16.20 14.36 -9.03
C THR A 98 15.64 15.49 -9.90
N LYS A 99 15.42 15.23 -11.20
CA LYS A 99 14.97 16.22 -12.18
C LYS A 99 13.53 16.69 -11.94
N HIS A 100 12.63 15.75 -11.65
CA HIS A 100 11.19 16.00 -11.66
C HIS A 100 10.58 16.14 -10.28
N ILE A 101 11.17 15.54 -9.23
CA ILE A 101 10.59 15.54 -7.88
C ILE A 101 11.47 16.34 -6.92
N TYR A 102 12.73 15.94 -6.73
CA TYR A 102 13.64 16.59 -5.77
C TYR A 102 13.82 18.08 -6.05
N ARG A 103 13.96 18.47 -7.33
CA ARG A 103 14.07 19.88 -7.74
C ARG A 103 12.90 20.74 -7.27
N LEU A 104 11.70 20.17 -7.19
CA LEU A 104 10.49 20.90 -6.84
C LEU A 104 10.23 20.88 -5.33
N HIS A 105 10.45 19.74 -4.68
CA HIS A 105 9.92 19.48 -3.33
C HIS A 105 10.97 19.04 -2.31
N GLY A 106 12.22 18.81 -2.74
CA GLY A 106 13.26 18.22 -1.91
C GLY A 106 13.10 16.72 -1.69
N ALA A 107 13.81 16.18 -0.69
CA ALA A 107 13.76 14.77 -0.34
C ALA A 107 12.57 14.48 0.60
N PRO A 108 11.68 13.53 0.26
CA PRO A 108 10.65 13.07 1.18
C PRO A 108 11.27 12.25 2.31
N THR A 109 10.61 12.20 3.47
CA THR A 109 11.03 11.33 4.57
C THR A 109 10.77 9.86 4.26
N ARG A 110 9.71 9.58 3.49
CA ARG A 110 9.32 8.20 3.15
C ARG A 110 8.73 8.10 1.74
N ILE A 111 9.15 7.06 1.03
CA ILE A 111 8.65 6.70 -0.30
C ILE A 111 7.95 5.37 -0.24
N ILE A 112 6.73 5.33 -0.77
CA ILE A 112 5.93 4.12 -0.92
C ILE A 112 5.92 3.72 -2.38
N SER A 113 6.19 2.45 -2.67
CA SER A 113 6.14 1.92 -4.04
C SER A 113 5.73 0.45 -4.03
N ASP A 114 5.40 -0.10 -5.19
CA ASP A 114 5.27 -1.55 -5.35
C ASP A 114 6.64 -2.26 -5.27
N ARG A 115 6.64 -3.58 -5.52
CA ARG A 115 7.85 -4.41 -5.55
C ARG A 115 8.50 -4.49 -6.94
N GLY A 116 8.30 -3.48 -7.78
CA GLY A 116 8.97 -3.37 -9.07
C GLY A 116 10.50 -3.53 -8.96
N VAL A 117 11.10 -4.08 -10.01
CA VAL A 117 12.55 -4.36 -10.05
C VAL A 117 13.40 -3.09 -9.87
N GLN A 118 12.87 -1.94 -10.29
CA GLN A 118 13.48 -0.62 -10.16
C GLN A 118 13.56 -0.19 -8.70
N PHE A 119 12.48 -0.36 -7.95
CA PHE A 119 12.36 0.07 -6.57
C PHE A 119 13.07 -0.88 -5.60
N THR A 120 13.25 -2.15 -5.99
CA THR A 120 13.93 -3.15 -5.15
C THR A 120 15.43 -3.24 -5.41
N ALA A 121 15.92 -2.62 -6.49
CA ALA A 121 17.33 -2.60 -6.86
C ALA A 121 18.23 -2.01 -5.77
N GLN A 122 19.42 -2.59 -5.61
CA GLN A 122 20.43 -2.11 -4.64
C GLN A 122 20.79 -0.65 -4.88
N PHE A 123 20.97 -0.25 -6.15
CA PHE A 123 21.25 1.14 -6.51
C PHE A 123 20.19 2.11 -5.97
N TRP A 124 18.91 1.78 -6.13
CA TRP A 124 17.81 2.62 -5.65
C TRP A 124 17.83 2.76 -4.13
N ARG A 125 18.07 1.64 -3.41
CA ARG A 125 18.21 1.68 -1.95
C ARG A 125 19.39 2.54 -1.48
N SER A 126 20.53 2.44 -2.14
CA SER A 126 21.70 3.27 -1.84
C SER A 126 21.43 4.74 -2.12
N PHE A 127 20.75 5.06 -3.22
CA PHE A 127 20.32 6.42 -3.55
C PHE A 127 19.41 7.01 -2.46
N LEU A 128 18.40 6.26 -2.00
CA LEU A 128 17.52 6.71 -0.92
C LEU A 128 18.24 6.88 0.42
N ALA A 129 19.20 6.00 0.73
CA ALA A 129 20.00 6.11 1.94
C ALA A 129 20.83 7.42 1.97
N ILE A 130 21.38 7.84 0.83
CA ILE A 130 22.10 9.11 0.69
C ILE A 130 21.16 10.30 0.91
N LEU A 131 19.92 10.22 0.41
CA LEU A 131 18.90 11.26 0.61
C LEU A 131 18.34 11.31 2.04
N GLY A 132 18.64 10.31 2.89
CA GLY A 132 17.99 10.16 4.20
C GLY A 132 16.51 9.73 4.10
N THR A 133 16.10 9.20 2.95
CA THR A 133 14.72 8.80 2.67
C THR A 133 14.51 7.32 2.99
N THR A 134 13.43 7.01 3.71
CA THR A 134 13.04 5.61 3.99
C THR A 134 12.15 5.04 2.88
N GLN A 135 12.21 3.73 2.66
CA GLN A 135 11.40 3.05 1.66
C GLN A 135 10.37 2.11 2.30
N GLY A 136 9.10 2.27 1.91
CA GLY A 136 8.00 1.36 2.20
C GLY A 136 7.57 0.60 0.95
N LEU A 137 7.96 -0.67 0.82
CA LEU A 137 7.48 -1.53 -0.27
C LEU A 137 6.09 -2.06 0.06
N SER A 138 5.10 -1.75 -0.78
CA SER A 138 3.77 -2.35 -0.68
C SER A 138 3.88 -3.86 -0.87
N SER A 139 3.09 -4.62 -0.11
CA SER A 139 2.96 -6.05 -0.39
C SER A 139 1.85 -6.23 -1.43
N ALA A 140 1.98 -7.25 -2.28
CA ALA A 140 0.93 -7.62 -3.26
C ALA A 140 -0.45 -7.89 -2.64
N TYR A 141 -0.56 -7.96 -1.30
CA TYR A 141 -1.79 -8.22 -0.56
C TYR A 141 -2.22 -7.06 0.36
N HIS A 142 -1.56 -5.89 0.32
CA HIS A 142 -1.98 -4.69 1.04
C HIS A 142 -2.27 -3.52 0.06
N PRO A 143 -3.41 -3.56 -0.66
CA PRO A 143 -3.86 -2.47 -1.55
C PRO A 143 -3.98 -1.11 -0.85
N CYS A 144 -4.13 -1.10 0.48
CA CYS A 144 -4.19 0.14 1.25
C CYS A 144 -2.90 0.97 1.19
N THR A 145 -1.74 0.35 0.94
CA THR A 145 -0.44 1.03 1.01
C THR A 145 -0.13 1.85 -0.24
N ASN A 146 -0.44 1.35 -1.45
CA ASN A 146 -0.25 2.10 -2.71
C ASN A 146 -1.56 2.63 -3.34
N GLY A 147 -2.70 2.46 -2.68
CA GLY A 147 -4.01 2.82 -3.25
C GLY A 147 -4.19 4.30 -3.62
N ALA A 148 -3.33 5.19 -3.13
CA ALA A 148 -3.30 6.58 -3.59
C ALA A 148 -2.78 6.69 -5.04
N ALA A 149 -1.68 6.01 -5.36
CA ALA A 149 -1.14 5.95 -6.70
C ALA A 149 -2.08 5.21 -7.65
N GLU A 150 -2.66 4.07 -7.23
CA GLU A 150 -3.63 3.33 -8.03
C GLU A 150 -4.85 4.18 -8.43
N ARG A 151 -5.38 4.99 -7.50
CA ARG A 151 -6.50 5.90 -7.79
C ARG A 151 -6.09 7.03 -8.74
N ALA A 152 -4.90 7.59 -8.56
CA ALA A 152 -4.39 8.62 -9.47
C ALA A 152 -4.17 8.05 -10.88
N ASN A 153 -3.61 6.85 -10.98
CA ASN A 153 -3.39 6.12 -12.23
C ASN A 153 -4.72 5.87 -12.95
N ALA A 154 -5.74 5.38 -12.26
CA ALA A 154 -7.06 5.17 -12.84
C ALA A 154 -7.70 6.47 -13.35
N LEU A 155 -7.48 7.59 -12.66
CA LEU A 155 -7.99 8.89 -13.10
C LEU A 155 -7.28 9.39 -14.36
N ILE A 156 -5.94 9.34 -14.41
CA ILE A 156 -5.21 9.76 -15.59
C ILE A 156 -5.47 8.85 -16.79
N GLU A 157 -5.61 7.53 -16.58
CA GLU A 157 -6.02 6.61 -17.66
C GLU A 157 -7.39 6.99 -18.24
N ARG A 158 -8.36 7.32 -17.37
CA ARG A 158 -9.68 7.79 -17.80
C ARG A 158 -9.59 9.12 -18.54
N TYR A 159 -8.77 10.05 -18.04
CA TYR A 159 -8.53 11.34 -18.70
C TYR A 159 -7.93 11.13 -20.10
N LEU A 160 -6.81 10.39 -20.19
CA LEU A 160 -6.16 10.11 -21.46
C LEU A 160 -7.10 9.38 -22.42
N ARG A 161 -7.92 8.44 -21.95
CA ARG A 161 -8.92 7.77 -22.80
C ARG A 161 -9.95 8.73 -23.38
N ALA A 162 -10.43 9.69 -22.59
CA ALA A 162 -11.39 10.69 -23.04
C ALA A 162 -10.77 11.68 -24.05
N TYR A 163 -9.56 12.17 -23.77
CA TYR A 163 -8.92 13.22 -24.58
C TYR A 163 -8.22 12.68 -25.83
N THR A 164 -7.69 11.46 -25.77
CA THR A 164 -7.03 10.88 -26.94
C THR A 164 -8.05 10.35 -27.94
N SER A 165 -9.16 9.72 -27.51
CA SER A 165 -10.20 9.15 -28.40
C SER A 165 -9.61 8.49 -29.66
N LEU A 166 -9.67 9.14 -30.84
CA LEU A 166 -9.11 8.67 -32.13
C LEU A 166 -7.59 8.93 -32.30
N GLN A 167 -6.99 9.83 -31.53
CA GLN A 167 -5.58 10.26 -31.54
C GLN A 167 -4.74 9.64 -30.41
N GLN A 168 -4.85 8.31 -30.20
CA GLN A 168 -4.15 7.58 -29.13
C GLN A 168 -2.62 7.75 -29.13
N LYS A 169 -2.00 8.07 -30.27
CA LYS A 169 -0.55 8.29 -30.39
C LYS A 169 -0.07 9.67 -29.92
N LYS A 170 -0.96 10.54 -29.43
CA LYS A 170 -0.62 11.90 -28.95
C LYS A 170 -0.76 12.06 -27.44
N TRP A 171 -0.90 10.97 -26.69
CA TRP A 171 -1.16 11.04 -25.25
C TRP A 171 -0.10 11.84 -24.47
N VAL A 172 1.16 11.85 -24.91
CA VAL A 172 2.24 12.64 -24.27
C VAL A 172 1.93 14.13 -24.24
N GLU A 173 1.31 14.67 -25.28
CA GLU A 173 0.93 16.09 -25.38
C GLU A 173 -0.18 16.45 -24.38
N PHE A 174 -1.00 15.46 -23.98
CA PHE A 174 -2.11 15.65 -23.05
C PHE A 174 -1.72 15.48 -21.58
N VAL A 175 -0.54 14.90 -21.28
CA VAL A 175 -0.11 14.66 -19.89
C VAL A 175 -0.02 15.95 -19.07
N PRO A 176 0.57 17.07 -19.55
CA PRO A 176 0.60 18.31 -18.78
C PRO A 176 -0.79 18.85 -18.44
N PHE A 177 -1.75 18.74 -19.37
CA PHE A 177 -3.13 19.15 -19.14
C PHE A 177 -3.84 18.22 -18.14
N ALA A 178 -3.58 16.92 -18.21
CA ALA A 178 -4.07 15.94 -17.25
C ALA A 178 -3.54 16.22 -15.84
N GLU A 179 -2.24 16.51 -15.70
CA GLU A 179 -1.61 16.86 -14.43
C GLU A 179 -2.21 18.13 -13.84
N TYR A 180 -2.35 19.18 -14.66
CA TYR A 180 -2.94 20.43 -14.24
C TYR A 180 -4.39 20.26 -13.79
N ALA A 181 -5.21 19.57 -14.60
CA ALA A 181 -6.62 19.32 -14.28
C ALA A 181 -6.77 18.49 -12.99
N TYR A 182 -5.94 17.45 -12.83
CA TYR A 182 -5.91 16.63 -11.63
C TYR A 182 -5.56 17.47 -10.39
N ASN A 183 -4.48 18.26 -10.45
CA ASN A 183 -4.02 19.06 -9.32
C ASN A 183 -4.94 20.25 -8.97
N ASN A 184 -5.84 20.64 -9.88
CA ASN A 184 -6.85 21.67 -9.64
C ASN A 184 -8.23 21.10 -9.25
N THR A 185 -8.41 19.77 -9.27
CA THR A 185 -9.68 19.12 -8.90
C THR A 185 -9.77 18.92 -7.40
N ILE A 186 -10.94 19.13 -6.80
CA ILE A 186 -11.17 18.85 -5.37
C ILE A 186 -11.18 17.34 -5.12
N HIS A 187 -10.34 16.88 -4.19
CA HIS A 187 -10.30 15.47 -3.79
C HIS A 187 -11.20 15.23 -2.58
N SER A 188 -12.04 14.20 -2.64
CA SER A 188 -12.94 13.83 -1.53
C SER A 188 -12.22 13.47 -0.23
N SER A 189 -10.96 13.01 -0.31
CA SER A 189 -10.15 12.66 0.86
C SER A 189 -9.59 13.88 1.62
N THR A 190 -9.46 15.02 0.94
CA THR A 190 -8.87 16.25 1.51
C THR A 190 -9.88 17.39 1.61
N GLY A 191 -10.98 17.34 0.86
CA GLY A 191 -11.97 18.42 0.75
C GLY A 191 -11.50 19.63 -0.06
N HIS A 192 -10.26 19.60 -0.56
CA HIS A 192 -9.61 20.70 -1.27
C HIS A 192 -8.86 20.20 -2.51
N SER A 193 -8.55 21.09 -3.45
CA SER A 193 -7.65 20.78 -4.56
C SER A 193 -6.19 20.72 -4.10
N PRO A 194 -5.34 19.87 -4.71
CA PRO A 194 -3.92 19.83 -4.39
C PRO A 194 -3.23 21.19 -4.53
N PHE A 195 -3.57 21.97 -5.56
CA PHE A 195 -3.04 23.32 -5.73
C PHE A 195 -3.42 24.26 -4.58
N PHE A 196 -4.66 24.19 -4.09
CA PHE A 196 -5.05 24.99 -2.94
C PHE A 196 -4.26 24.59 -1.69
N ILE A 197 -4.04 23.29 -1.46
CA ILE A 197 -3.31 22.80 -0.27
C ILE A 197 -1.82 23.23 -0.30
N ILE A 198 -1.20 23.20 -1.48
CA ILE A 198 0.23 23.49 -1.67
C ILE A 198 0.48 25.00 -1.74
N TYR A 199 -0.31 25.72 -2.51
CA TYR A 199 -0.04 27.11 -2.88
C TYR A 199 -0.99 28.12 -2.20
N GLY A 200 -2.01 27.64 -1.48
CA GLY A 200 -3.02 28.49 -0.86
C GLY A 200 -3.97 29.16 -1.86
N LYS A 201 -3.98 28.72 -3.12
CA LYS A 201 -4.88 29.25 -4.16
C LYS A 201 -5.21 28.21 -5.22
N GLU A 202 -6.37 28.38 -5.82
CA GLU A 202 -6.73 27.68 -7.06
C GLU A 202 -6.15 28.44 -8.25
N PHE A 203 -5.79 27.70 -9.31
CA PHE A 203 -5.27 28.32 -10.53
C PHE A 203 -6.34 28.30 -11.61
N ASN A 204 -6.65 29.46 -12.19
CA ASN A 204 -7.56 29.53 -13.30
C ASN A 204 -6.88 28.96 -14.57
N PRO A 205 -7.37 27.83 -15.14
CA PRO A 205 -6.77 27.23 -16.34
C PRO A 205 -6.77 28.18 -17.53
N LEU A 206 -7.75 29.09 -17.63
CA LEU A 206 -7.91 30.01 -18.75
C LEU A 206 -8.22 31.43 -18.21
N PRO A 207 -7.19 32.18 -17.78
CA PRO A 207 -7.35 33.47 -17.10
C PRO A 207 -8.22 34.49 -17.84
N ASN A 208 -8.22 34.45 -19.17
CA ASN A 208 -8.87 35.45 -20.02
C ASN A 208 -10.15 34.95 -20.71
N LEU A 209 -10.56 33.69 -20.51
CA LEU A 209 -11.76 33.13 -21.17
C LEU A 209 -13.04 33.34 -20.33
N ILE A 210 -12.89 33.53 -19.02
CA ILE A 210 -13.96 33.86 -18.09
C ILE A 210 -13.68 35.29 -17.61
N PRO A 211 -14.57 36.27 -17.86
CA PRO A 211 -14.39 37.64 -17.36
C PRO A 211 -14.08 37.59 -15.86
N ASN A 212 -13.03 38.31 -15.44
CA ASN A 212 -12.48 38.32 -14.09
C ASN A 212 -13.58 38.33 -13.01
N LEU A 213 -13.96 37.16 -12.50
CA LEU A 213 -14.80 37.03 -11.30
C LEU A 213 -13.99 37.35 -10.02
N LEU A 214 -12.70 37.67 -10.15
CA LEU A 214 -11.77 37.89 -9.04
C LEU A 214 -11.26 39.34 -8.98
N GLU A 215 -12.10 40.33 -9.28
CA GLU A 215 -11.81 41.73 -8.96
C GLU A 215 -11.88 42.05 -7.45
N GLY A 216 -12.16 41.06 -6.58
CA GLY A 216 -12.30 41.31 -5.16
C GLY A 216 -11.79 40.19 -4.27
N THR A 217 -10.47 40.03 -4.10
CA THR A 217 -9.86 39.47 -2.86
C THR A 217 -8.33 39.53 -2.92
N LEU A 218 -7.75 40.73 -3.06
CA LEU A 218 -6.30 40.92 -2.99
C LEU A 218 -5.92 41.92 -1.90
N LYS A 219 -6.41 41.68 -0.68
CA LYS A 219 -5.95 42.35 0.54
C LYS A 219 -6.01 41.41 1.77
N SER A 220 -5.56 40.16 1.65
CA SER A 220 -5.21 39.40 2.86
C SER A 220 -3.79 39.78 3.27
N SER A 221 -3.61 40.16 4.54
CA SER A 221 -2.27 40.37 5.09
C SER A 221 -1.47 39.05 5.05
N ILE A 222 -0.14 39.12 5.06
CA ILE A 222 0.72 37.91 5.14
C ILE A 222 0.33 37.04 6.33
N GLN A 223 -0.09 37.66 7.43
CA GLN A 223 -0.58 36.98 8.63
C GLN A 223 -1.91 36.25 8.38
N ALA A 224 -2.84 36.86 7.65
CA ALA A 224 -4.10 36.22 7.27
C ALA A 224 -3.83 35.00 6.36
N TRP A 225 -3.02 35.16 5.32
CA TRP A 225 -2.63 34.05 4.43
C TRP A 225 -1.95 32.89 5.18
N SER A 226 -1.03 33.20 6.09
CA SER A 226 -0.36 32.18 6.93
C SER A 226 -1.34 31.45 7.85
N THR A 227 -2.33 32.16 8.38
CA THR A 227 -3.38 31.59 9.22
C THR A 227 -4.29 30.68 8.41
N ASP A 228 -4.68 31.10 7.21
CA ASP A 228 -5.51 30.32 6.29
C ASP A 228 -4.80 29.04 5.83
N ALA A 229 -3.51 29.13 5.49
CA ALA A 229 -2.70 27.96 5.14
C ALA A 229 -2.64 26.95 6.30
N LYS A 230 -2.39 27.40 7.53
CA LYS A 230 -2.39 26.54 8.72
C LYS A 230 -3.76 25.91 8.98
N ASN A 231 -4.84 26.67 8.82
CA ASN A 231 -6.21 26.18 8.97
C ASN A 231 -6.53 25.13 7.91
N CYS A 232 -6.13 25.35 6.65
CA CYS A 232 -6.25 24.39 5.57
C CYS A 232 -5.50 23.09 5.91
N TRP A 233 -4.24 23.17 6.32
CA TRP A 233 -3.47 21.97 6.68
C TRP A 233 -4.05 21.21 7.87
N ASN A 234 -4.58 21.93 8.88
CA ASN A 234 -5.29 21.31 10.00
C ASN A 234 -6.58 20.63 9.54
N SER A 235 -7.32 21.22 8.60
CA SER A 235 -8.50 20.63 7.97
C SER A 235 -8.14 19.35 7.21
N VAL A 236 -7.09 19.41 6.38
CA VAL A 236 -6.58 18.26 5.62
C VAL A 236 -6.14 17.13 6.55
N ARG A 237 -5.40 17.43 7.62
CA ARG A 237 -4.98 16.43 8.61
C ARG A 237 -6.19 15.73 9.26
N LYS A 238 -7.23 16.49 9.61
CA LYS A 238 -8.48 15.92 10.15
C LYS A 238 -9.20 15.06 9.11
N ALA A 239 -9.29 15.53 7.87
CA ALA A 239 -9.98 14.83 6.78
C ALA A 239 -9.30 13.50 6.40
N LEU A 240 -7.96 13.50 6.35
CA LEU A 240 -7.17 12.29 6.14
C LEU A 240 -7.41 11.31 7.29
N ALA A 241 -7.29 11.75 8.55
CA ALA A 241 -7.47 10.89 9.72
C ALA A 241 -8.86 10.25 9.74
N GLN A 242 -9.90 11.04 9.49
CA GLN A 242 -11.27 10.54 9.36
C GLN A 242 -11.42 9.54 8.20
N THR A 243 -10.76 9.76 7.07
CA THR A 243 -10.78 8.85 5.93
C THR A 243 -10.12 7.52 6.29
N SER A 244 -8.96 7.57 6.95
CA SER A 244 -8.24 6.39 7.43
C SER A 244 -9.06 5.59 8.44
N ASP A 245 -9.71 6.24 9.40
CA ASP A 245 -10.60 5.61 10.36
C ASP A 245 -11.82 4.95 9.68
N ARG A 246 -12.44 5.62 8.70
CA ARG A 246 -13.54 5.04 7.91
C ARG A 246 -13.11 3.81 7.13
N VAL A 247 -11.96 3.87 6.46
CA VAL A 247 -11.39 2.74 5.71
C VAL A 247 -11.09 1.59 6.66
N LYS A 248 -10.45 1.87 7.80
CA LYS A 248 -10.16 0.89 8.83
C LYS A 248 -11.43 0.21 9.32
N ALA A 249 -12.43 0.98 9.75
CA ALA A 249 -13.71 0.44 10.23
C ALA A 249 -14.38 -0.47 9.18
N GLN A 250 -14.33 -0.10 7.89
CA GLN A 250 -14.95 -0.88 6.83
C GLN A 250 -14.16 -2.16 6.50
N VAL A 251 -12.83 -2.10 6.49
CA VAL A 251 -11.96 -3.27 6.27
C VAL A 251 -12.05 -4.24 7.45
N ASP A 252 -12.10 -3.72 8.68
CA ASP A 252 -12.13 -4.49 9.91
C ASP A 252 -13.41 -5.30 10.09
N LYS A 253 -14.56 -4.87 9.53
CA LYS A 253 -15.79 -5.70 9.45
C LYS A 253 -15.57 -7.06 8.77
N LYS A 254 -14.60 -7.14 7.85
CA LYS A 254 -14.26 -8.36 7.09
C LYS A 254 -13.11 -9.14 7.73
N ARG A 255 -12.62 -8.74 8.91
CA ARG A 255 -11.47 -9.36 9.61
C ARG A 255 -11.87 -9.87 10.99
N ILE A 256 -11.00 -10.69 11.58
CA ILE A 256 -11.08 -11.11 12.98
C ILE A 256 -10.18 -10.15 13.78
N LEU A 257 -10.78 -9.32 14.63
CA LEU A 257 -10.07 -8.23 15.31
C LEU A 257 -9.29 -8.68 16.54
N THR A 258 -9.70 -9.78 17.17
CA THR A 258 -9.01 -10.36 18.30
C THR A 258 -7.81 -11.16 17.82
N ASN A 259 -6.61 -10.69 18.18
CA ASN A 259 -5.40 -11.48 18.03
C ASN A 259 -5.40 -12.52 19.17
N THR A 260 -5.44 -13.81 18.81
CA THR A 260 -5.53 -14.92 19.78
C THR A 260 -4.17 -15.45 20.22
N TYR A 261 -3.09 -14.91 19.67
CA TYR A 261 -1.75 -15.40 19.92
C TYR A 261 -1.13 -14.76 21.15
N THR A 262 -0.47 -15.60 21.95
CA THR A 262 0.35 -15.23 23.10
C THR A 262 1.80 -15.65 22.89
N VAL A 263 2.73 -14.99 23.57
CA VAL A 263 4.14 -15.40 23.56
C VAL A 263 4.25 -16.81 24.13
N GLY A 264 4.96 -17.69 23.42
CA GLY A 264 5.06 -19.12 23.74
C GLY A 264 4.12 -20.04 22.95
N ASP A 265 3.12 -19.50 22.24
CA ASP A 265 2.23 -20.33 21.42
C ASP A 265 2.99 -21.00 20.26
N LYS A 266 2.63 -22.26 19.99
CA LYS A 266 3.14 -23.03 18.84
C LYS A 266 2.24 -22.83 17.63
N VAL A 267 2.82 -22.35 16.54
CA VAL A 267 2.11 -22.02 15.30
C VAL A 267 2.77 -22.66 14.09
N LEU A 268 1.96 -22.89 13.06
CA LEU A 268 2.43 -23.26 11.72
C LEU A 268 2.58 -22.01 10.86
N LEU A 269 3.67 -21.93 10.11
CA LEU A 269 4.01 -20.82 9.21
C LEU A 269 3.73 -21.20 7.76
N SER A 270 3.05 -20.34 7.01
CA SER A 270 2.73 -20.56 5.60
C SER A 270 3.97 -20.52 4.71
N THR A 271 4.06 -21.47 3.77
CA THR A 271 5.15 -21.58 2.78
C THR A 271 4.94 -20.70 1.54
N LYS A 272 3.81 -19.96 1.45
CA LYS A 272 3.41 -19.20 0.25
C LYS A 272 4.49 -18.25 -0.29
N HIS A 273 5.32 -17.69 0.60
CA HIS A 273 6.39 -16.75 0.27
C HIS A 273 7.79 -17.28 0.60
N ILE A 274 7.90 -18.57 0.89
CA ILE A 274 9.16 -19.22 1.26
C ILE A 274 9.65 -20.06 0.08
N LYS A 275 10.92 -19.89 -0.29
CA LYS A 275 11.58 -20.79 -1.25
C LYS A 275 11.94 -22.07 -0.50
N MET A 276 11.11 -23.10 -0.66
CA MET A 276 11.37 -24.43 -0.11
C MET A 276 12.20 -25.26 -1.11
N GLU A 277 13.12 -26.07 -0.60
CA GLU A 277 13.85 -27.10 -1.35
C GLU A 277 12.96 -28.33 -1.61
N CYS A 278 11.79 -28.11 -2.23
CA CYS A 278 10.94 -29.20 -2.70
C CYS A 278 10.86 -29.15 -4.22
N SER A 279 10.87 -30.34 -4.85
CA SER A 279 10.89 -30.51 -6.31
C SER A 279 9.77 -29.75 -7.03
N HIS A 280 8.58 -29.66 -6.42
CA HIS A 280 7.46 -28.87 -6.96
C HIS A 280 6.68 -28.09 -5.88
N LYS A 281 6.70 -26.75 -5.98
CA LYS A 281 5.96 -25.83 -5.08
C LYS A 281 4.46 -26.10 -4.96
N LYS A 282 3.83 -26.68 -5.99
CA LYS A 282 2.38 -26.94 -6.01
C LYS A 282 1.97 -28.13 -5.12
N LEU A 283 2.89 -29.08 -4.92
CA LEU A 283 2.67 -30.30 -4.13
C LEU A 283 3.40 -30.28 -2.78
N GLY A 284 4.23 -29.27 -2.53
CA GLY A 284 4.85 -29.05 -1.23
C GLY A 284 3.84 -28.70 -0.13
N PRO A 285 4.24 -28.82 1.14
CA PRO A 285 3.37 -28.47 2.27
C PRO A 285 3.01 -26.98 2.23
N ARG A 286 1.75 -26.65 2.54
CA ARG A 286 1.26 -25.26 2.60
C ARG A 286 1.73 -24.52 3.85
N TYR A 287 2.05 -25.28 4.90
CA TYR A 287 2.59 -24.78 6.15
C TYR A 287 3.74 -25.67 6.66
N ILE A 288 4.65 -25.05 7.41
CA ILE A 288 5.79 -25.66 8.10
C ILE A 288 5.81 -25.26 9.57
N GLY A 289 6.50 -26.02 10.42
CA GLY A 289 6.53 -25.84 11.87
C GLY A 289 6.28 -27.16 12.60
N PRO A 290 5.94 -27.14 13.90
CA PRO A 290 5.64 -25.98 14.75
C PRO A 290 6.82 -25.02 14.98
N PHE A 291 6.53 -23.73 15.07
CA PHE A 291 7.44 -22.71 15.58
C PHE A 291 6.83 -21.98 16.77
N VAL A 292 7.67 -21.51 17.69
CA VAL A 292 7.23 -20.80 18.89
C VAL A 292 7.21 -19.30 18.62
N ILE A 293 6.16 -18.62 19.08
CA ILE A 293 6.12 -17.15 19.08
C ILE A 293 7.05 -16.63 20.17
N LYS A 294 8.14 -16.00 19.76
CA LYS A 294 9.13 -15.39 20.68
C LYS A 294 8.66 -14.03 21.19
N GLU A 295 8.04 -13.24 20.33
CA GLU A 295 7.68 -11.85 20.63
C GLU A 295 6.49 -11.41 19.76
N ILE A 296 5.57 -10.63 20.35
CA ILE A 296 4.48 -9.98 19.62
C ILE A 296 4.89 -8.51 19.42
N ILE A 297 5.25 -8.15 18.19
CA ILE A 297 5.73 -6.79 17.85
C ILE A 297 4.56 -5.82 17.83
N ASN A 298 3.44 -6.21 17.22
CA ASN A 298 2.21 -5.44 17.17
C ASN A 298 1.00 -6.39 17.01
N PRO A 299 -0.25 -5.89 17.07
CA PRO A 299 -1.45 -6.75 17.01
C PRO A 299 -1.59 -7.63 15.77
N VAL A 300 -0.78 -7.42 14.73
CA VAL A 300 -0.83 -8.21 13.48
C VAL A 300 0.50 -8.84 13.08
N THR A 301 1.57 -8.60 13.83
CA THR A 301 2.94 -8.97 13.47
C THR A 301 3.62 -9.62 14.66
N VAL A 302 4.15 -10.82 14.44
CA VAL A 302 4.85 -11.58 15.48
C VAL A 302 6.21 -12.02 14.97
N LYS A 303 7.12 -12.25 15.91
CA LYS A 303 8.45 -12.81 15.67
C LYS A 303 8.47 -14.26 16.10
N LEU A 304 8.85 -15.13 15.19
CA LEU A 304 8.98 -16.57 15.44
C LEU A 304 10.42 -16.92 15.79
N GLU A 305 10.57 -17.95 16.62
CA GLU A 305 11.83 -18.66 16.78
C GLU A 305 12.01 -19.63 15.61
N LEU A 306 12.84 -19.24 14.64
CA LEU A 306 13.15 -20.05 13.47
C LEU A 306 14.45 -20.84 13.69
N PRO A 307 14.46 -22.16 13.46
CA PRO A 307 15.67 -22.95 13.50
C PRO A 307 16.55 -22.71 12.26
N HIS A 308 17.86 -22.92 12.43
CA HIS A 308 18.88 -22.61 11.42
C HIS A 308 18.65 -23.26 10.04
N TRP A 309 17.95 -24.41 9.98
CA TRP A 309 17.67 -25.14 8.73
C TRP A 309 16.60 -24.46 7.85
N VAL A 310 15.79 -23.53 8.38
CA VAL A 310 14.79 -22.78 7.59
C VAL A 310 15.46 -21.73 6.68
N GLY A 311 16.77 -21.53 6.81
CA GLY A 311 17.57 -20.61 6.00
C GLY A 311 17.53 -19.16 6.52
N LYS A 312 18.09 -18.22 5.75
CA LYS A 312 18.18 -16.79 6.08
C LYS A 312 16.85 -16.05 5.85
N ILE A 313 15.75 -16.55 6.41
CA ILE A 313 14.44 -15.88 6.37
C ILE A 313 14.34 -14.92 7.56
N HIS A 314 13.87 -13.71 7.30
CA HIS A 314 13.63 -12.74 8.37
C HIS A 314 12.50 -13.26 9.29
N PRO A 315 12.71 -13.37 10.62
CA PRO A 315 11.83 -14.13 11.52
C PRO A 315 10.52 -13.44 11.89
N VAL A 316 10.13 -12.39 11.16
CA VAL A 316 8.97 -11.54 11.47
C VAL A 316 7.88 -11.75 10.43
N PHE A 317 6.69 -12.13 10.89
CA PHE A 317 5.59 -12.53 10.02
C PHE A 317 4.27 -11.88 10.46
N HIS A 318 3.42 -11.57 9.48
CA HIS A 318 2.05 -11.17 9.74
C HIS A 318 1.24 -12.39 10.21
N VAL A 319 0.36 -12.22 11.20
CA VAL A 319 -0.55 -13.24 11.75
C VAL A 319 -1.43 -13.96 10.72
N ASN A 320 -1.61 -13.39 9.52
CA ASN A 320 -2.32 -14.03 8.40
C ASN A 320 -1.54 -15.18 7.76
N LEU A 321 -0.22 -15.20 7.93
CA LEU A 321 0.64 -16.29 7.48
C LEU A 321 0.73 -17.41 8.51
N LEU A 322 0.06 -17.26 9.66
CA LEU A 322 0.12 -18.21 10.76
C LEU A 322 -1.18 -19.00 10.89
N LYS A 323 -1.03 -20.22 11.40
CA LYS A 323 -2.13 -21.12 11.70
C LYS A 323 -1.90 -21.76 13.06
N ASN A 324 -2.92 -21.71 13.92
CA ASN A 324 -2.93 -22.37 15.23
C ASN A 324 -2.80 -23.89 15.06
N ILE A 325 -2.03 -24.50 15.97
CA ILE A 325 -1.95 -25.95 16.11
C ILE A 325 -2.99 -26.40 17.11
N TYR A 326 -3.70 -27.48 16.79
CA TYR A 326 -4.59 -28.12 17.73
C TYR A 326 -3.76 -29.02 18.67
N ILE A 327 -3.67 -28.65 19.94
CA ILE A 327 -3.01 -29.46 20.97
C ILE A 327 -4.10 -30.24 21.74
N PRO A 328 -4.18 -31.57 21.64
CA PRO A 328 -5.15 -32.36 22.39
C PRO A 328 -4.97 -32.14 23.90
N GLY A 329 -6.04 -31.72 24.60
CA GLY A 329 -6.02 -31.53 26.06
C GLY A 329 -5.69 -30.11 26.54
N ALA A 330 -5.30 -29.18 25.66
CA ALA A 330 -5.23 -27.76 26.01
C ALA A 330 -6.65 -27.23 26.19
N ARG A 331 -7.01 -26.77 27.41
CA ARG A 331 -8.27 -26.05 27.64
C ARG A 331 -8.30 -24.87 26.67
N ILE A 332 -9.31 -24.82 25.81
CA ILE A 332 -9.66 -23.61 25.06
C ILE A 332 -9.85 -22.54 26.14
N ARG A 333 -8.93 -21.56 26.21
CA ARG A 333 -9.13 -20.41 27.10
C ARG A 333 -10.32 -19.65 26.55
N THR A 334 -11.49 -19.91 27.11
CA THR A 334 -12.69 -19.12 26.88
C THR A 334 -12.56 -17.83 27.67
N ASN A 335 -12.34 -16.75 26.92
CA ASN A 335 -12.37 -15.31 27.22
C ASN A 335 -11.49 -14.81 28.36
#